data_AF-A0A3E1P020-F1
#
_entry.id   AF-A0A3E1P020-F1
#
_cell.length_a   1.000
_cell.length_b   1.000
_cell.length_c   1.000
_cell.angle_alpha   90.00
_cell.angle_beta   90.00
_cell.angle_gamma   90.00
#
_symmetry.space_group_name_H-M   'P 1'
#
loop_
_entity.id
_entity.type
_entity.pdbx_description
1 polymer ?
#
loop_
_entity_poly.entity_id
_entity_poly.type
_entity_poly.pdbx_seq_one_letter_code
_entity_poly.pdbx_strand_id
1 'polypeptide(L)'
;MKKILVFCLAVVCWSCQKENNENLKVKNTLADGSTQRAGDGVNDVIGYGYDVTGVYADASASRNAVIDIPAFSAAYPNRLYVSFPNSQSFFSTWGLNARDFSSKISKTINATSAFSAFTGTVNASTTETNTYSSKYMYGIYNLLLQKKQIQLNASTDLLKNYLTPEFLADLSNQSPAYIVSKYGTHVHVNIITGAKLEILYRSETSSSSREVAVQAGLKVSVGKIFDLGATTSTDIKDAQNNSNQRLTYHTTGGAISVPLATVNVDGATSVSLAAWQGSVTEANSVLVAIPADGLIEITDLVSDATQKAALQNYITQYIASRAVNVTYNTMPLLSSYNILSMSNMLSTAPETAGLSNWVQRGSIGQIFTDNGMEGTVPVYRYYLNNGTFFFNTNYNEIGTGGDLGHLDYIIGYIYSQPTTGAIPIYRYNHNGKHWYTTNYSELGAGGYKTVGGLLRYYYTYEGIIGYIKQ
;
A
#
# COMPACT_ATOMS: atom_id res chain seq x y z
N MET A 1 -33.43 66.99 3.93
CA MET A 1 -32.80 65.92 4.73
C MET A 1 -33.29 64.56 4.25
N LYS A 2 -32.41 63.78 3.63
CA LYS A 2 -32.27 62.30 3.73
C LYS A 2 -31.51 61.81 2.50
N LYS A 3 -30.33 61.27 2.76
CA LYS A 3 -29.43 60.60 1.82
C LYS A 3 -30.09 59.29 1.40
N ILE A 4 -30.13 58.99 0.10
CA ILE A 4 -30.41 57.63 -0.40
C ILE A 4 -29.16 57.17 -1.13
N LEU A 5 -28.54 56.13 -0.55
CA LEU A 5 -27.41 55.40 -1.09
C LEU A 5 -27.83 54.69 -2.38
N VAL A 6 -27.07 54.87 -3.45
CA VAL A 6 -27.10 54.02 -4.65
C VAL A 6 -26.28 52.78 -4.35
N PHE A 7 -26.93 51.62 -4.30
CA PHE A 7 -26.28 50.31 -4.17
C PHE A 7 -26.04 49.77 -5.58
N CYS A 8 -24.77 49.72 -6.01
CA CYS A 8 -24.37 49.10 -7.27
C CYS A 8 -24.50 47.57 -7.14
N LEU A 9 -25.46 47.01 -7.87
CA LEU A 9 -25.61 45.56 -8.05
C LEU A 9 -24.58 45.10 -9.09
N ALA A 10 -23.47 44.51 -8.64
CA ALA A 10 -22.51 43.86 -9.51
C ALA A 10 -23.05 42.48 -9.95
N VAL A 11 -23.51 42.39 -11.19
CA VAL A 11 -23.83 41.11 -11.84
C VAL A 11 -22.51 40.45 -12.24
N VAL A 12 -22.08 39.45 -11.47
CA VAL A 12 -20.97 38.57 -11.84
C VAL A 12 -21.52 37.53 -12.81
N CYS A 13 -21.28 37.76 -14.11
CA CYS A 13 -21.48 36.74 -15.13
C CYS A 13 -20.42 35.64 -14.95
N TRP A 14 -20.81 34.53 -14.35
CA TRP A 14 -20.00 33.32 -14.32
C TRP A 14 -20.00 32.72 -15.74
N SER A 15 -18.95 33.00 -16.50
CA SER A 15 -18.63 32.28 -17.73
C SER A 15 -18.27 30.85 -17.35
N CYS A 16 -19.07 29.90 -17.80
CA CYS A 16 -18.77 28.48 -17.77
C CYS A 16 -17.63 28.21 -18.76
N GLN A 17 -16.38 28.41 -18.32
CA GLN A 17 -15.25 27.79 -18.99
C GLN A 17 -15.36 26.29 -18.71
N LYS A 18 -15.87 25.58 -19.72
CA LYS A 18 -15.77 24.13 -19.84
C LYS A 18 -14.29 23.79 -19.70
N GLU A 19 -13.88 23.26 -18.55
CA GLU A 19 -12.58 22.61 -18.41
C GLU A 19 -12.57 21.47 -19.42
N ASN A 20 -11.84 21.68 -20.49
CA ASN A 20 -11.40 20.61 -21.35
C ASN A 20 -10.44 19.76 -20.52
N ASN A 21 -11.00 18.84 -19.73
CA ASN A 21 -10.32 17.61 -19.34
C ASN A 21 -10.20 16.74 -20.59
N GLU A 22 -9.42 17.22 -21.56
CA GLU A 22 -8.72 16.29 -22.42
C GLU A 22 -7.77 15.54 -21.50
N ASN A 23 -8.13 14.30 -21.24
CA ASN A 23 -7.23 13.27 -20.75
C ASN A 23 -5.96 13.34 -21.61
N LEU A 24 -4.97 14.09 -21.15
CA LEU A 24 -3.57 13.83 -21.44
C LEU A 24 -3.25 12.52 -20.72
N LYS A 25 -3.73 11.41 -21.30
CA LYS A 25 -2.85 10.27 -21.50
C LYS A 25 -1.71 10.83 -22.34
N VAL A 26 -0.73 11.44 -21.66
CA VAL A 26 0.60 11.56 -22.22
C VAL A 26 1.00 10.11 -22.44
N LYS A 27 0.76 9.60 -23.66
CA LYS A 27 1.62 8.56 -24.20
C LYS A 27 3.01 9.09 -23.94
N ASN A 28 3.76 8.37 -23.11
CA ASN A 28 5.15 8.67 -22.80
C ASN A 28 5.93 8.52 -24.12
N THR A 29 5.83 9.54 -24.96
CA THR A 29 6.43 9.60 -26.30
C THR A 29 7.74 10.36 -26.19
N LEU A 30 8.55 9.97 -25.20
CA LEU A 30 9.98 10.25 -25.10
C LEU A 30 10.79 8.94 -24.96
N ALA A 31 10.15 7.78 -25.16
CA ALA A 31 10.84 6.50 -25.32
C ALA A 31 11.29 6.33 -26.78
N ASP A 32 12.24 7.15 -27.22
CA ASP A 32 12.99 6.88 -28.45
C ASP A 32 14.48 7.07 -28.15
N GLY A 33 15.08 6.03 -27.57
CA GLY A 33 16.52 5.98 -27.24
C GLY A 33 16.89 5.14 -26.02
N SER A 34 16.14 5.22 -24.90
CA SER A 34 16.48 4.49 -23.67
C SER A 34 16.15 2.99 -23.72
N THR A 35 15.05 2.63 -24.40
CA THR A 35 14.62 1.23 -24.58
C THR A 35 15.50 0.45 -25.56
N GLN A 36 16.25 1.11 -26.43
CA GLN A 36 17.21 0.46 -27.35
C GLN A 36 18.54 0.08 -26.67
N ARG A 37 18.85 0.63 -25.49
CA ARG A 37 20.09 0.33 -24.73
C ARG A 37 19.87 -0.52 -23.48
N ALA A 38 18.65 -0.55 -22.95
CA ALA A 38 18.25 -1.57 -21.99
C ALA A 38 18.11 -2.92 -22.70
N GLY A 39 19.09 -3.82 -22.57
CA GLY A 39 19.16 -5.05 -23.35
C GLY A 39 20.15 -5.01 -24.51
N ASP A 40 21.15 -4.10 -24.49
CA ASP A 40 22.21 -4.07 -25.50
C ASP A 40 23.18 -5.27 -25.39
N GLY A 41 23.07 -6.06 -24.32
CA GLY A 41 23.90 -7.24 -24.07
C GLY A 41 25.31 -6.93 -23.62
N VAL A 42 25.73 -5.66 -23.59
CA VAL A 42 27.07 -5.20 -23.17
C VAL A 42 26.99 -4.58 -21.78
N ASN A 43 26.52 -3.34 -21.69
CA ASN A 43 26.48 -2.56 -20.44
C ASN A 43 25.05 -2.38 -19.90
N ASP A 44 24.04 -2.65 -20.72
CA ASP A 44 22.63 -2.45 -20.39
C ASP A 44 22.39 -1.06 -19.77
N VAL A 45 21.76 -0.99 -18.59
CA VAL A 45 21.43 0.26 -17.90
C VAL A 45 22.45 0.67 -16.83
N ILE A 46 23.63 0.04 -16.75
CA ILE A 46 24.65 0.43 -15.76
C ILE A 46 25.12 1.88 -16.02
N GLY A 47 25.20 2.72 -14.98
CA GLY A 47 25.52 4.14 -15.11
C GLY A 47 24.38 5.03 -15.63
N TYR A 48 23.21 4.45 -15.91
CA TYR A 48 22.01 5.21 -16.29
C TYR A 48 21.27 5.67 -15.05
N GLY A 49 20.62 6.82 -15.20
CA GLY A 49 19.66 7.32 -14.26
C GLY A 49 18.48 6.37 -14.05
N TYR A 50 17.83 6.47 -12.90
CA TYR A 50 16.67 5.68 -12.53
C TYR A 50 15.71 6.51 -11.68
N ASP A 51 14.44 6.51 -12.06
CA ASP A 51 13.38 7.16 -11.31
C ASP A 51 12.77 6.16 -10.31
N VAL A 52 13.16 6.28 -9.05
CA VAL A 52 12.68 5.38 -7.99
C VAL A 52 11.18 5.51 -7.71
N THR A 53 10.46 6.46 -8.30
CA THR A 53 8.99 6.49 -8.21
C THR A 53 8.31 5.56 -9.23
N GLY A 54 9.08 4.99 -10.16
CA GLY A 54 8.63 4.03 -11.16
C GLY A 54 8.51 2.59 -10.65
N VAL A 55 8.53 1.64 -11.57
CA VAL A 55 8.42 0.19 -11.31
C VAL A 55 9.77 -0.36 -10.85
N TYR A 56 9.76 -1.12 -9.75
CA TYR A 56 10.94 -1.74 -9.16
C TYR A 56 11.65 -2.68 -10.13
N ALA A 57 12.97 -2.50 -10.26
CA ALA A 57 13.86 -3.33 -11.07
C ALA A 57 13.33 -3.58 -12.49
N ASP A 58 12.87 -2.52 -13.14
CA ASP A 58 12.35 -2.54 -14.50
C ASP A 58 12.94 -1.38 -15.31
N ALA A 59 13.34 -1.66 -16.55
CA ALA A 59 14.00 -0.70 -17.42
C ALA A 59 13.11 0.48 -17.82
N SER A 60 11.77 0.36 -17.71
CA SER A 60 10.84 1.48 -17.92
C SER A 60 11.04 2.63 -16.93
N ALA A 61 11.64 2.36 -15.77
CA ALA A 61 12.01 3.36 -14.78
C ALA A 61 13.43 3.92 -14.98
N SER A 62 14.24 3.33 -15.86
CA SER A 62 15.54 3.89 -16.25
C SER A 62 15.37 5.17 -17.08
N ARG A 63 16.39 6.02 -17.03
CA ARG A 63 16.46 7.37 -17.60
C ARG A 63 17.76 7.51 -18.38
N ASN A 64 18.21 8.71 -18.71
CA ASN A 64 19.42 8.90 -19.52
C ASN A 64 20.72 8.54 -18.79
N ALA A 65 21.77 8.27 -19.57
CA ALA A 65 23.11 7.98 -19.06
C ALA A 65 23.66 9.15 -18.22
N VAL A 66 24.12 8.84 -17.00
CA VAL A 66 24.73 9.80 -16.07
C VAL A 66 26.24 9.58 -16.00
N ILE A 67 26.67 8.32 -16.01
CA ILE A 67 28.08 7.91 -15.98
C ILE A 67 28.50 7.44 -17.38
N ASP A 68 29.62 7.95 -17.87
CA ASP A 68 30.31 7.48 -19.08
C ASP A 68 31.05 6.17 -18.77
N ILE A 69 30.31 5.06 -18.89
CA ILE A 69 30.81 3.70 -18.65
C ILE A 69 31.97 3.34 -19.60
N PRO A 70 31.94 3.64 -20.91
CA PRO A 70 33.09 3.42 -21.79
C PRO A 70 34.36 4.11 -21.30
N ALA A 71 34.30 5.41 -20.96
CA ALA A 71 35.46 6.15 -20.46
C ALA A 71 35.96 5.59 -19.11
N PHE A 72 35.04 5.28 -18.20
CA PHE A 72 35.38 4.69 -16.91
C PHE A 72 36.06 3.33 -17.07
N SER A 73 35.54 2.46 -17.92
CA SER A 73 36.05 1.11 -18.13
C SER A 73 37.40 1.11 -18.85
N ALA A 74 37.63 2.08 -19.74
CA ALA A 74 38.94 2.26 -20.37
C ALA A 74 40.02 2.68 -19.36
N ALA A 75 39.68 3.54 -18.40
CA ALA A 75 40.60 4.00 -17.36
C ALA A 75 40.77 2.98 -16.21
N TYR A 76 39.71 2.25 -15.87
CA TYR A 76 39.65 1.31 -14.75
C TYR A 76 39.03 -0.05 -15.15
N PRO A 77 39.69 -0.82 -16.04
CA PRO A 77 39.13 -2.06 -16.58
C PRO A 77 38.77 -3.10 -15.51
N ASN A 78 39.48 -3.11 -14.38
CA ASN A 78 39.24 -4.04 -13.27
C ASN A 78 38.19 -3.56 -12.25
N ARG A 79 37.54 -2.41 -12.48
CA ARG A 79 36.49 -1.86 -11.60
C ARG A 79 35.07 -1.96 -12.17
N LEU A 80 34.93 -2.38 -13.42
CA LEU A 80 33.65 -2.84 -13.98
C LEU A 80 33.61 -4.37 -13.84
N TYR A 81 32.96 -4.86 -12.80
CA TYR A 81 32.82 -6.30 -12.56
C TYR A 81 31.64 -6.83 -13.35
N VAL A 82 31.89 -7.86 -14.17
CA VAL A 82 30.86 -8.58 -14.92
C VAL A 82 30.92 -10.05 -14.52
N SER A 83 29.79 -10.61 -14.12
CA SER A 83 29.65 -12.04 -13.82
C SER A 83 28.44 -12.64 -14.50
N PHE A 84 28.47 -13.96 -14.70
CA PHE A 84 27.44 -14.71 -15.41
C PHE A 84 26.83 -15.76 -14.47
N PRO A 85 25.98 -15.35 -13.51
CA PRO A 85 25.48 -16.24 -12.47
C PRO A 85 24.74 -17.47 -13.01
N ASN A 86 24.09 -17.35 -14.18
CA ASN A 86 23.35 -18.44 -14.82
C ASN A 86 22.46 -19.23 -13.84
N SER A 87 21.75 -18.49 -12.99
CA SER A 87 21.03 -19.03 -11.85
C SER A 87 19.54 -18.70 -11.92
N GLN A 88 18.75 -19.47 -11.19
CA GLN A 88 17.36 -19.18 -10.93
C GLN A 88 17.20 -18.82 -9.46
N SER A 89 16.53 -17.71 -9.18
CA SER A 89 16.22 -17.26 -7.83
C SER A 89 14.82 -16.67 -7.79
N PHE A 90 14.36 -16.31 -6.59
CA PHE A 90 13.12 -15.56 -6.44
C PHE A 90 13.28 -14.43 -5.44
N PHE A 91 12.46 -13.40 -5.61
CA PHE A 91 12.30 -12.31 -4.67
C PHE A 91 10.82 -12.22 -4.30
N SER A 92 10.52 -12.15 -3.01
CA SER A 92 9.15 -11.95 -2.55
C SER A 92 9.09 -11.01 -1.37
N THR A 93 8.09 -10.14 -1.36
CA THR A 93 7.76 -9.28 -0.23
C THR A 93 6.27 -9.01 -0.21
N TRP A 94 5.74 -8.59 0.93
CA TRP A 94 4.31 -8.36 1.13
C TRP A 94 4.08 -7.28 2.16
N GLY A 95 2.98 -6.55 2.06
CA GLY A 95 2.62 -5.48 2.98
C GLY A 95 1.15 -5.52 3.38
N LEU A 96 0.90 -5.00 4.58
CA LEU A 96 -0.42 -4.98 5.23
C LEU A 96 -1.41 -4.04 4.52
N ASN A 97 -0.90 -3.12 3.72
CA ASN A 97 -1.62 -2.27 2.77
C ASN A 97 -0.63 -1.79 1.69
N ALA A 98 -1.12 -1.02 0.72
CA ALA A 98 -0.31 -0.55 -0.40
C ALA A 98 0.91 0.30 0.02
N ARG A 99 0.78 1.10 1.09
CA ARG A 99 1.88 1.95 1.60
C ARG A 99 2.94 1.10 2.30
N ASP A 100 2.54 0.19 3.18
CA ASP A 100 3.47 -0.74 3.84
C ASP A 100 4.23 -1.58 2.80
N PHE A 101 3.52 -2.06 1.78
CA PHE A 101 4.12 -2.81 0.67
C PHE A 101 5.17 -1.99 -0.11
N SER A 102 4.83 -0.77 -0.53
CA SER A 102 5.79 0.16 -1.16
C SER A 102 7.00 0.46 -0.25
N SER A 103 6.78 0.64 1.06
CA SER A 103 7.87 0.85 2.03
C SER A 103 8.78 -0.38 2.14
N LYS A 104 8.22 -1.59 2.20
CA LYS A 104 8.99 -2.84 2.27
C LYS A 104 9.83 -3.08 1.01
N ILE A 105 9.32 -2.73 -0.18
CA ILE A 105 10.14 -2.71 -1.42
C ILE A 105 11.23 -1.64 -1.32
N SER A 106 10.90 -0.44 -0.85
CA SER A 106 11.87 0.66 -0.73
C SER A 106 13.06 0.31 0.17
N LYS A 107 12.82 -0.49 1.21
CA LYS A 107 13.86 -0.94 2.15
C LYS A 107 14.79 -2.03 1.60
N THR A 108 14.51 -2.61 0.42
CA THR A 108 15.41 -3.62 -0.16
C THR A 108 16.64 -3.01 -0.80
N ILE A 109 16.63 -1.70 -1.07
CA ILE A 109 17.76 -0.95 -1.63
C ILE A 109 18.20 0.11 -0.63
N ASN A 110 19.50 0.18 -0.35
CA ASN A 110 20.06 1.05 0.68
C ASN A 110 19.73 2.52 0.42
N ALA A 111 19.93 2.99 -0.82
CA ALA A 111 19.68 4.38 -1.21
C ALA A 111 18.19 4.79 -1.16
N THR A 112 17.26 3.83 -1.19
CA THR A 112 15.82 4.13 -1.11
C THR A 112 15.20 3.86 0.26
N SER A 113 15.99 3.37 1.22
CA SER A 113 15.49 2.87 2.52
C SER A 113 14.77 3.92 3.38
N ALA A 114 15.12 5.19 3.22
CA ALA A 114 14.50 6.32 3.91
C ALA A 114 13.25 6.87 3.18
N PHE A 115 12.95 6.39 1.97
CA PHE A 115 11.89 6.90 1.12
C PHE A 115 10.70 5.94 1.03
N SER A 116 9.54 6.48 0.64
CA SER A 116 8.39 5.70 0.18
C SER A 116 8.38 5.66 -1.35
N ALA A 117 9.30 4.87 -1.89
CA ALA A 117 9.58 4.74 -3.32
C ALA A 117 8.82 3.57 -3.97
N PHE A 118 9.12 3.35 -5.25
CA PHE A 118 8.63 2.28 -6.11
C PHE A 118 7.11 2.22 -6.26
N THR A 119 6.46 3.39 -6.23
CA THR A 119 4.99 3.51 -6.30
C THR A 119 4.44 3.03 -7.64
N GLY A 120 5.22 3.11 -8.72
CA GLY A 120 4.91 2.48 -10.01
C GLY A 120 4.66 0.96 -9.91
N THR A 121 5.35 0.25 -9.02
CA THR A 121 5.14 -1.19 -8.79
C THR A 121 3.77 -1.48 -8.20
N VAL A 122 3.31 -0.63 -7.29
CA VAL A 122 1.97 -0.74 -6.71
C VAL A 122 0.91 -0.43 -7.77
N ASN A 123 1.13 0.64 -8.54
CA ASN A 123 0.23 1.06 -9.63
C ASN A 123 0.11 0.00 -10.72
N ALA A 124 1.15 -0.79 -11.00
CA ALA A 124 1.10 -1.87 -11.98
C ALA A 124 0.05 -2.96 -11.64
N SER A 125 -0.33 -3.08 -10.37
CA SER A 125 -1.33 -4.05 -9.91
C SER A 125 -2.78 -3.57 -10.00
N THR A 126 -3.04 -2.27 -10.26
CA THR A 126 -4.38 -1.69 -10.16
C THR A 126 -4.67 -0.60 -11.20
N THR A 127 -5.93 -0.19 -11.31
CA THR A 127 -6.33 1.03 -12.01
C THR A 127 -6.43 2.24 -11.07
N GLU A 128 -6.06 2.11 -9.80
CA GLU A 128 -6.21 3.15 -8.78
C GLU A 128 -5.08 4.20 -8.92
N THR A 129 -5.43 5.48 -8.80
CA THR A 129 -4.45 6.57 -8.90
C THR A 129 -3.90 6.92 -7.52
N ASN A 130 -2.76 6.34 -7.16
CA ASN A 130 -1.94 6.62 -5.95
C ASN A 130 -2.66 6.57 -4.58
N THR A 131 -3.96 6.25 -4.53
CA THR A 131 -4.77 6.19 -3.31
C THR A 131 -5.48 4.85 -3.26
N TYR A 132 -5.23 4.11 -2.18
CA TYR A 132 -5.58 2.71 -2.05
C TYR A 132 -6.40 2.45 -0.80
N SER A 133 -7.37 1.54 -0.86
CA SER A 133 -8.13 1.17 0.33
C SER A 133 -7.28 0.34 1.31
N SER A 134 -7.37 0.66 2.60
CA SER A 134 -6.73 -0.10 3.69
C SER A 134 -7.21 -1.55 3.78
N LYS A 135 -8.39 -1.87 3.23
CA LYS A 135 -8.95 -3.22 3.27
C LYS A 135 -8.06 -4.25 2.59
N TYR A 136 -7.31 -3.84 1.55
CA TYR A 136 -6.45 -4.74 0.78
C TYR A 136 -5.03 -4.83 1.34
N MET A 137 -4.49 -6.04 1.31
CA MET A 137 -3.08 -6.38 1.50
C MET A 137 -2.46 -6.69 0.14
N TYR A 138 -1.13 -6.52 0.03
CA TYR A 138 -0.41 -6.64 -1.23
C TYR A 138 0.81 -7.53 -1.09
N GLY A 139 1.16 -8.26 -2.14
CA GLY A 139 2.35 -9.09 -2.21
C GLY A 139 2.96 -9.06 -3.60
N ILE A 140 4.26 -9.37 -3.70
CA ILE A 140 4.96 -9.61 -4.96
C ILE A 140 5.75 -10.90 -4.87
N TYR A 141 5.76 -11.64 -5.96
CA TYR A 141 6.66 -12.75 -6.20
C TYR A 141 7.30 -12.58 -7.57
N ASN A 142 8.61 -12.44 -7.59
CA ASN A 142 9.42 -12.35 -8.80
C ASN A 142 10.22 -13.64 -8.93
N LEU A 143 9.96 -14.42 -9.98
CA LEU A 143 10.87 -15.47 -10.41
C LEU A 143 11.92 -14.87 -11.35
N LEU A 144 13.19 -15.04 -11.01
CA LEU A 144 14.32 -14.42 -11.70
C LEU A 144 15.18 -15.50 -12.36
N LEU A 145 15.36 -15.39 -13.67
CA LEU A 145 16.32 -16.18 -14.44
C LEU A 145 17.53 -15.29 -14.72
N GLN A 146 18.52 -15.31 -13.82
CA GLN A 146 19.65 -14.40 -13.82
C GLN A 146 20.72 -14.87 -14.80
N LYS A 147 21.12 -13.99 -15.72
CA LYS A 147 22.13 -14.29 -16.76
C LYS A 147 23.42 -13.52 -16.55
N LYS A 148 23.35 -12.23 -16.30
CA LYS A 148 24.52 -11.37 -16.17
C LYS A 148 24.33 -10.34 -15.06
N GLN A 149 25.33 -10.18 -14.20
CA GLN A 149 25.42 -9.09 -13.24
C GLN A 149 26.54 -8.13 -13.66
N ILE A 150 26.27 -6.82 -13.58
CA ILE A 150 27.23 -5.77 -13.89
C ILE A 150 27.30 -4.84 -12.67
N GLN A 151 28.49 -4.63 -12.14
CA GLN A 151 28.73 -3.82 -10.95
C GLN A 151 29.91 -2.86 -11.11
N LEU A 152 29.73 -1.63 -10.67
CA LEU A 152 30.79 -0.65 -10.53
C LEU A 152 31.41 -0.75 -9.13
N ASN A 153 32.69 -1.12 -9.07
CA ASN A 153 33.47 -1.12 -7.85
C ASN A 153 34.29 0.20 -7.73
N ALA A 154 33.57 1.28 -7.44
CA ALA A 154 34.14 2.62 -7.33
C ALA A 154 33.38 3.46 -6.28
N SER A 155 34.11 4.37 -5.63
CA SER A 155 33.47 5.40 -4.80
C SER A 155 32.77 6.44 -5.67
N THR A 156 31.78 7.13 -5.12
CA THR A 156 31.10 8.26 -5.77
C THR A 156 32.08 9.36 -6.16
N ASP A 157 33.11 9.61 -5.34
CA ASP A 157 34.18 10.57 -5.67
C ASP A 157 34.97 10.22 -6.93
N LEU A 158 35.20 8.92 -7.18
CA LEU A 158 35.84 8.50 -8.43
C LEU A 158 34.88 8.65 -9.61
N LEU A 159 33.61 8.24 -9.43
CA LEU A 159 32.59 8.27 -10.47
C LEU A 159 32.26 9.69 -10.97
N LYS A 160 32.39 10.71 -10.11
CA LYS A 160 32.25 12.14 -10.50
C LYS A 160 33.17 12.57 -11.65
N ASN A 161 34.30 11.89 -11.84
CA ASN A 161 35.24 12.19 -12.92
C ASN A 161 34.85 11.58 -14.28
N TYR A 162 33.80 10.75 -14.30
CA TYR A 162 33.32 10.02 -15.47
C TYR A 162 31.84 10.31 -15.72
N LEU A 163 31.40 11.54 -15.46
CA LEU A 163 30.04 11.96 -15.79
C LEU A 163 29.93 12.27 -17.28
N THR A 164 28.78 11.97 -17.87
CA THR A 164 28.54 12.28 -19.29
C THR A 164 28.59 13.80 -19.52
N PRO A 165 29.15 14.26 -20.66
CA PRO A 165 29.17 15.69 -20.99
C PRO A 165 27.78 16.32 -20.97
N GLU A 166 26.76 15.57 -21.41
CA GLU A 166 25.37 16.00 -21.42
C GLU A 166 24.84 16.24 -20.00
N PHE A 167 25.13 15.33 -19.06
CA PHE A 167 24.70 15.49 -17.67
C PHE A 167 25.40 16.69 -17.00
N LEU A 168 26.69 16.88 -17.23
CA LEU A 168 27.44 18.03 -16.71
C LEU A 168 26.91 19.37 -17.27
N ALA A 169 26.61 19.41 -18.57
CA ALA A 169 26.03 20.58 -19.21
C ALA A 169 24.64 20.89 -18.65
N ASP A 170 23.78 19.87 -18.48
CA ASP A 170 22.45 20.05 -17.93
C ASP A 170 22.50 20.45 -16.45
N LEU A 171 23.37 19.85 -15.63
CA LEU A 171 23.56 20.26 -14.23
C LEU A 171 23.91 21.76 -14.09
N SER A 172 24.68 22.28 -15.05
CA SER A 172 25.12 23.68 -15.04
C SER A 172 24.03 24.66 -15.49
N ASN A 173 23.08 24.20 -16.31
CA ASN A 173 22.19 25.10 -17.07
C ASN A 173 20.68 24.86 -16.80
N GLN A 174 20.31 23.78 -16.12
CA GLN A 174 18.93 23.33 -16.01
C GLN A 174 18.43 23.30 -14.56
N SER A 175 17.10 23.32 -14.41
CA SER A 175 16.46 23.23 -13.10
C SER A 175 16.53 21.80 -12.51
N PRO A 176 16.44 21.65 -11.18
CA PRO A 176 16.30 20.33 -10.55
C PRO A 176 15.15 19.48 -11.12
N ALA A 177 14.03 20.12 -11.49
CA ALA A 177 12.90 19.45 -12.11
C ALA A 177 13.24 18.81 -13.46
N TYR A 178 13.99 19.53 -14.28
CA TYR A 178 14.50 19.02 -15.54
C TYR A 178 15.46 17.84 -15.31
N ILE A 179 16.41 17.98 -14.37
CA ILE A 179 17.37 16.92 -14.05
C ILE A 179 16.65 15.63 -13.65
N VAL A 180 15.68 15.71 -12.73
CA VAL A 180 14.91 14.53 -12.30
C VAL A 180 14.08 13.95 -13.44
N SER A 181 13.47 14.78 -14.29
CA SER A 181 12.68 14.27 -15.42
C SER A 181 13.53 13.49 -16.44
N LYS A 182 14.76 13.96 -16.71
CA LYS A 182 15.63 13.43 -17.77
C LYS A 182 16.58 12.33 -17.29
N TYR A 183 17.06 12.42 -16.06
CA TYR A 183 18.06 11.54 -15.47
C TYR A 183 17.53 10.77 -14.25
N GLY A 184 16.31 11.01 -13.79
CA GLY A 184 15.77 10.33 -12.62
C GLY A 184 16.37 10.85 -11.32
N THR A 185 16.18 10.08 -10.25
CA THR A 185 16.57 10.48 -8.89
C THR A 185 17.80 9.72 -8.38
N HIS A 186 18.07 8.55 -8.97
CA HIS A 186 19.15 7.65 -8.59
C HIS A 186 19.91 7.18 -9.83
N VAL A 187 21.04 6.49 -9.65
CA VAL A 187 21.85 5.94 -10.74
C VAL A 187 22.16 4.47 -10.49
N HIS A 188 22.03 3.64 -11.52
CA HIS A 188 22.40 2.22 -11.47
C HIS A 188 23.92 2.04 -11.34
N VAL A 189 24.35 1.33 -10.28
CA VAL A 189 25.76 0.97 -10.05
C VAL A 189 25.98 -0.52 -9.80
N ASN A 190 24.90 -1.28 -9.59
CA ASN A 190 24.90 -2.75 -9.56
C ASN A 190 23.57 -3.22 -10.13
N ILE A 191 23.59 -4.02 -11.18
CA ILE A 191 22.38 -4.51 -11.84
C ILE A 191 22.50 -5.99 -12.17
N ILE A 192 21.36 -6.67 -12.16
CA ILE A 192 21.24 -8.04 -12.65
C ILE A 192 20.29 -8.04 -13.84
N THR A 193 20.75 -8.67 -14.91
CA THR A 193 20.01 -8.85 -16.16
C THR A 193 19.68 -10.32 -16.40
N GLY A 194 18.57 -10.55 -17.09
CA GLY A 194 18.01 -11.87 -17.32
C GLY A 194 16.58 -11.80 -17.81
N ALA A 195 15.74 -12.72 -17.34
CA ALA A 195 14.29 -12.62 -17.50
C ALA A 195 13.58 -12.72 -16.13
N LYS A 196 12.45 -12.02 -15.99
CA LYS A 196 11.64 -11.95 -14.78
C LYS A 196 10.20 -12.35 -15.11
N LEU A 197 9.62 -13.24 -14.32
CA LEU A 197 8.17 -13.33 -14.15
C LEU A 197 7.83 -12.55 -12.90
N GLU A 198 7.01 -11.51 -13.03
CA GLU A 198 6.52 -10.70 -11.92
C GLU A 198 5.06 -11.06 -11.64
N ILE A 199 4.75 -11.33 -10.38
CA ILE A 199 3.41 -11.68 -9.91
C ILE A 199 3.06 -10.76 -8.74
N LEU A 200 2.08 -9.88 -8.94
CA LEU A 200 1.53 -9.00 -7.92
C LEU A 200 0.23 -9.60 -7.37
N TYR A 201 0.17 -9.79 -6.06
CA TYR A 201 -0.97 -10.33 -5.33
C TYR A 201 -1.70 -9.25 -4.54
N ARG A 202 -3.02 -9.34 -4.49
CA ARG A 202 -3.88 -8.51 -3.66
C ARG A 202 -4.99 -9.34 -3.03
N SER A 203 -5.30 -9.11 -1.76
CA SER A 203 -6.42 -9.75 -1.08
C SER A 203 -6.98 -8.94 0.08
N GLU A 204 -8.19 -9.28 0.52
CA GLU A 204 -8.75 -8.90 1.82
C GLU A 204 -8.64 -10.10 2.77
N THR A 205 -8.72 -9.88 4.08
CA THR A 205 -8.70 -10.98 5.06
C THR A 205 -9.57 -10.72 6.26
N SER A 206 -10.23 -11.78 6.74
CA SER A 206 -10.90 -11.81 8.05
C SER A 206 -9.95 -12.17 9.19
N SER A 207 -8.72 -12.59 8.89
CA SER A 207 -7.71 -12.93 9.90
C SER A 207 -7.34 -11.72 10.74
N SER A 208 -7.14 -11.94 12.04
CA SER A 208 -6.52 -10.94 12.93
C SER A 208 -5.04 -10.72 12.59
N SER A 209 -4.36 -11.72 12.02
CA SER A 209 -2.99 -11.60 11.53
C SER A 209 -2.97 -11.38 10.01
N ARG A 210 -3.00 -10.10 9.61
CA ARG A 210 -2.91 -9.69 8.20
C ARG A 210 -1.60 -10.13 7.55
N GLU A 211 -0.48 -10.07 8.27
CA GLU A 211 0.85 -10.45 7.76
C GLU A 211 0.88 -11.93 7.34
N VAL A 212 0.43 -12.83 8.22
CA VAL A 212 0.38 -14.28 7.94
C VAL A 212 -0.58 -14.55 6.79
N ALA A 213 -1.74 -13.88 6.80
CA ALA A 213 -2.76 -14.05 5.77
C ALA A 213 -2.25 -13.66 4.37
N VAL A 214 -1.60 -12.50 4.20
CA VAL A 214 -1.07 -12.07 2.90
C VAL A 214 0.09 -12.96 2.43
N GLN A 215 0.98 -13.36 3.33
CA GLN A 215 2.10 -14.25 3.00
C GLN A 215 1.59 -15.62 2.51
N ALA A 216 0.67 -16.23 3.26
CA ALA A 216 0.06 -17.51 2.93
C ALA A 216 -0.71 -17.43 1.60
N GLY A 217 -1.53 -16.38 1.43
CA GLY A 217 -2.30 -16.14 0.22
C GLY A 217 -1.44 -16.01 -1.04
N LEU A 218 -0.37 -15.20 -0.99
CA LEU A 218 0.58 -15.07 -2.08
C LEU A 218 1.20 -16.43 -2.44
N LYS A 219 1.71 -17.14 -1.43
CA LYS A 219 2.41 -18.43 -1.61
C LYS A 219 1.52 -19.51 -2.21
N VAL A 220 0.32 -19.70 -1.65
CA VAL A 220 -0.68 -20.66 -2.16
C VAL A 220 -1.08 -20.32 -3.59
N SER A 221 -1.31 -19.04 -3.88
CA SER A 221 -1.73 -18.60 -5.21
C SER A 221 -0.64 -18.81 -6.27
N VAL A 222 0.62 -18.49 -5.93
CA VAL A 222 1.78 -18.70 -6.80
C VAL A 222 1.99 -20.19 -7.08
N GLY A 223 1.93 -21.05 -6.05
CA GLY A 223 2.05 -22.49 -6.21
C GLY A 223 0.93 -23.09 -7.07
N LYS A 224 -0.33 -22.70 -6.81
CA LYS A 224 -1.50 -23.20 -7.55
C LYS A 224 -1.46 -22.84 -9.04
N ILE A 225 -1.10 -21.61 -9.36
CA ILE A 225 -1.26 -21.06 -10.72
C ILE A 225 -0.01 -21.27 -11.56
N PHE A 226 1.19 -21.24 -10.97
CA PHE A 226 2.45 -21.29 -11.73
C PHE A 226 3.29 -22.52 -11.44
N ASP A 227 2.86 -23.40 -10.52
CA ASP A 227 3.64 -24.54 -10.04
C ASP A 227 5.01 -24.10 -9.47
N LEU A 228 5.01 -22.97 -8.75
CA LEU A 228 6.21 -22.36 -8.18
C LEU A 228 6.18 -22.39 -6.64
N GLY A 229 7.29 -22.81 -6.04
CA GLY A 229 7.47 -22.84 -4.60
C GLY A 229 6.72 -23.98 -3.90
N ALA A 230 7.14 -24.30 -2.68
CA ALA A 230 6.50 -25.34 -1.88
C ALA A 230 5.40 -24.73 -1.00
N THR A 231 4.20 -25.32 -1.00
CA THR A 231 3.09 -24.91 -0.13
C THR A 231 2.88 -25.95 0.98
N THR A 232 2.64 -25.50 2.21
CA THR A 232 2.34 -26.39 3.36
C THR A 232 0.85 -26.40 3.68
N SER A 233 0.40 -27.37 4.49
CA SER A 233 -0.98 -27.42 4.98
C SER A 233 -1.34 -26.22 5.87
N THR A 234 -0.37 -25.63 6.57
CA THR A 234 -0.57 -24.40 7.35
C THR A 234 -0.83 -23.20 6.44
N ASP A 235 -0.03 -23.03 5.38
CA ASP A 235 -0.24 -21.94 4.41
C ASP A 235 -1.64 -22.03 3.80
N ILE A 236 -2.11 -23.23 3.47
CA ILE A 236 -3.46 -23.44 2.92
C ILE A 236 -4.53 -23.01 3.92
N LYS A 237 -4.39 -23.37 5.20
CA LYS A 237 -5.35 -22.96 6.25
C LYS A 237 -5.37 -21.46 6.46
N ASP A 238 -4.20 -20.82 6.53
CA ASP A 238 -4.12 -19.37 6.74
C ASP A 238 -4.70 -18.59 5.55
N ALA A 239 -4.49 -19.09 4.32
CA ALA A 239 -5.05 -18.50 3.10
C ALA A 239 -6.59 -18.64 3.01
N GLN A 240 -7.24 -19.56 3.74
CA GLN A 240 -8.71 -19.70 3.73
C GLN A 240 -9.44 -18.46 4.29
N ASN A 241 -8.75 -17.66 5.12
CA ASN A 241 -9.31 -16.41 5.64
C ASN A 241 -9.21 -15.25 4.63
N ASN A 242 -8.58 -15.47 3.47
CA ASN A 242 -8.47 -14.47 2.42
C ASN A 242 -9.66 -14.53 1.46
N SER A 243 -10.08 -13.35 1.03
CA SER A 243 -11.13 -13.18 0.03
C SER A 243 -10.75 -12.09 -0.96
N ASN A 244 -11.53 -11.95 -2.04
CA ASN A 244 -11.29 -10.95 -3.09
C ASN A 244 -9.86 -11.00 -3.66
N GLN A 245 -9.32 -12.21 -3.74
CA GLN A 245 -7.94 -12.51 -4.12
C GLN A 245 -7.73 -12.30 -5.62
N ARG A 246 -6.70 -11.53 -5.98
CA ARG A 246 -6.30 -11.28 -7.37
C ARG A 246 -4.80 -11.40 -7.55
N LEU A 247 -4.41 -11.86 -8.73
CA LEU A 247 -3.05 -11.78 -9.23
C LEU A 247 -3.00 -10.96 -10.52
N THR A 248 -2.00 -10.10 -10.63
CA THR A 248 -1.58 -9.47 -11.89
C THR A 248 -0.18 -9.95 -12.20
N TYR A 249 0.04 -10.53 -13.38
CA TYR A 249 1.34 -11.10 -13.73
C TYR A 249 1.72 -10.84 -15.17
N HIS A 250 3.02 -10.83 -15.42
CA HIS A 250 3.62 -10.75 -16.76
C HIS A 250 5.08 -11.21 -16.71
N THR A 251 5.66 -11.50 -17.87
CA THR A 251 7.11 -11.71 -17.99
C THR A 251 7.79 -10.58 -18.73
N THR A 252 9.01 -10.25 -18.32
CA THR A 252 9.93 -9.34 -19.00
C THR A 252 11.24 -10.07 -19.31
N GLY A 253 11.81 -9.86 -20.50
CA GLY A 253 12.96 -10.62 -21.00
C GLY A 253 12.60 -12.01 -21.52
N GLY A 254 13.51 -12.62 -22.28
CA GLY A 254 13.22 -13.81 -23.09
C GLY A 254 12.66 -13.45 -24.47
N ALA A 255 12.67 -14.41 -25.39
CA ALA A 255 12.14 -14.22 -26.75
C ALA A 255 10.64 -14.51 -26.86
N ILE A 256 10.11 -15.31 -25.94
CA ILE A 256 8.68 -15.58 -25.77
C ILE A 256 8.24 -14.86 -24.51
N SER A 257 7.02 -14.36 -24.42
CA SER A 257 6.51 -13.73 -23.20
C SER A 257 5.14 -14.27 -22.79
N VAL A 258 4.90 -14.27 -21.48
CA VAL A 258 3.56 -14.32 -20.90
C VAL A 258 3.06 -12.88 -20.81
N PRO A 259 1.98 -12.52 -21.54
CA PRO A 259 1.47 -11.16 -21.56
C PRO A 259 0.90 -10.75 -20.20
N LEU A 260 0.76 -9.44 -20.00
CA LEU A 260 0.10 -8.90 -18.82
C LEU A 260 -1.33 -9.43 -18.70
N ALA A 261 -1.61 -10.08 -17.58
CA ALA A 261 -2.93 -10.62 -17.27
C ALA A 261 -3.29 -10.38 -15.80
N THR A 262 -4.58 -10.20 -15.53
CA THR A 262 -5.14 -10.14 -14.18
C THR A 262 -6.17 -11.25 -14.01
N VAL A 263 -6.03 -12.07 -12.98
CA VAL A 263 -6.92 -13.19 -12.69
C VAL A 263 -7.41 -13.14 -11.24
N ASN A 264 -8.65 -13.55 -11.01
CA ASN A 264 -9.09 -13.91 -9.66
C ASN A 264 -8.48 -15.27 -9.30
N VAL A 265 -7.97 -15.44 -8.09
CA VAL A 265 -7.31 -16.69 -7.67
C VAL A 265 -8.32 -17.85 -7.60
N ASP A 266 -9.55 -17.54 -7.24
CA ASP A 266 -10.67 -18.47 -7.22
C ASP A 266 -11.05 -18.80 -8.67
N GLY A 267 -10.90 -20.08 -9.05
CA GLY A 267 -11.17 -20.55 -10.41
C GLY A 267 -10.05 -20.31 -11.44
N ALA A 268 -8.90 -19.76 -11.05
CA ALA A 268 -7.76 -19.63 -11.97
C ALA A 268 -7.22 -20.99 -12.43
N THR A 269 -6.91 -21.09 -13.72
CA THR A 269 -6.20 -22.23 -14.33
C THR A 269 -4.69 -22.07 -14.18
N SER A 270 -3.95 -23.18 -14.29
CA SER A 270 -2.49 -23.13 -14.30
C SER A 270 -1.96 -22.42 -15.55
N VAL A 271 -0.81 -21.77 -15.39
CA VAL A 271 -0.06 -21.06 -16.43
C VAL A 271 1.29 -21.73 -16.57
N SER A 272 1.56 -22.31 -17.74
CA SER A 272 2.85 -22.91 -18.03
C SER A 272 3.90 -21.84 -18.32
N LEU A 273 5.06 -21.97 -17.68
CA LEU A 273 6.20 -21.07 -17.87
C LEU A 273 7.27 -21.66 -18.79
N ALA A 274 7.13 -22.93 -19.20
CA ALA A 274 8.20 -23.68 -19.87
C ALA A 274 8.69 -23.03 -21.18
N ALA A 275 7.76 -22.54 -22.01
CA ALA A 275 8.11 -21.86 -23.27
C ALA A 275 8.88 -20.55 -23.03
N TRP A 276 8.44 -19.75 -22.04
CA TRP A 276 9.14 -18.53 -21.65
C TRP A 276 10.54 -18.85 -21.10
N GLN A 277 10.64 -19.76 -20.11
CA GLN A 277 11.92 -20.13 -19.49
C GLN A 277 12.92 -20.68 -20.53
N GLY A 278 12.46 -21.53 -21.45
CA GLY A 278 13.30 -22.09 -22.52
C GLY A 278 13.76 -21.05 -23.56
N SER A 279 13.13 -19.88 -23.60
CA SER A 279 13.49 -18.80 -24.52
C SER A 279 14.57 -17.84 -23.97
N VAL A 280 14.98 -17.98 -22.71
CA VAL A 280 15.84 -16.99 -22.04
C VAL A 280 17.32 -17.23 -22.35
N THR A 281 17.95 -16.21 -22.92
CA THR A 281 19.35 -16.16 -23.31
C THR A 281 19.98 -14.85 -22.86
N GLU A 282 21.31 -14.74 -22.92
CA GLU A 282 22.01 -13.47 -22.65
C GLU A 282 21.58 -12.38 -23.64
N ALA A 283 21.32 -12.73 -24.90
CA ALA A 283 20.96 -11.78 -25.95
C ALA A 283 19.56 -11.16 -25.82
N ASN A 284 18.66 -11.77 -25.03
CA ASN A 284 17.32 -11.26 -24.76
C ASN A 284 17.09 -11.00 -23.26
N SER A 285 18.19 -10.78 -22.55
CA SER A 285 18.19 -10.38 -21.15
C SER A 285 17.90 -8.89 -21.01
N VAL A 286 17.15 -8.53 -19.97
CA VAL A 286 16.80 -7.16 -19.59
C VAL A 286 17.09 -6.96 -18.10
N LEU A 287 16.99 -5.74 -17.57
CA LEU A 287 17.03 -5.50 -16.12
C LEU A 287 15.95 -6.31 -15.40
N VAL A 288 16.33 -7.13 -14.42
CA VAL A 288 15.40 -7.98 -13.65
C VAL A 288 15.54 -7.84 -12.14
N ALA A 289 16.69 -7.40 -11.65
CA ALA A 289 16.90 -7.13 -10.25
C ALA A 289 17.95 -6.02 -10.03
N ILE A 290 17.77 -5.31 -8.93
CA ILE A 290 18.70 -4.31 -8.41
C ILE A 290 19.15 -4.83 -7.05
N PRO A 291 20.43 -5.20 -6.85
CA PRO A 291 20.98 -5.54 -5.54
C PRO A 291 20.86 -4.40 -4.53
N ALA A 292 21.02 -4.68 -3.24
CA ALA A 292 20.80 -3.68 -2.18
C ALA A 292 21.70 -2.43 -2.31
N ASP A 293 22.89 -2.58 -2.88
CA ASP A 293 23.86 -1.53 -3.19
C ASP A 293 23.77 -1.03 -4.65
N GLY A 294 22.73 -1.41 -5.39
CA GLY A 294 22.65 -1.19 -6.84
C GLY A 294 22.19 0.17 -7.30
N LEU A 295 21.78 1.03 -6.37
CA LEU A 295 21.50 2.44 -6.62
C LEU A 295 22.31 3.32 -5.70
N ILE A 296 22.75 4.46 -6.23
CA ILE A 296 23.20 5.63 -5.47
C ILE A 296 22.27 6.81 -5.77
N GLU A 297 22.12 7.74 -4.83
CA GLU A 297 21.38 8.99 -5.10
C GLU A 297 22.14 9.81 -6.16
N ILE A 298 21.45 10.39 -7.14
CA ILE A 298 22.11 11.15 -8.21
C ILE A 298 22.86 12.38 -7.67
N THR A 299 22.44 12.89 -6.51
CA THR A 299 23.07 13.99 -5.78
C THR A 299 24.44 13.63 -5.21
N ASP A 300 24.77 12.36 -5.07
CA ASP A 300 26.12 11.93 -4.67
C ASP A 300 27.16 12.11 -5.77
N LEU A 301 26.70 12.34 -7.00
CA LEU A 301 27.53 12.65 -8.16
C LEU A 301 27.62 14.16 -8.44
N VAL A 302 26.99 15.01 -7.64
CA VAL A 302 27.03 16.48 -7.81
C VAL A 302 28.10 17.09 -6.91
N SER A 303 29.08 17.77 -7.51
CA SER A 303 30.20 18.40 -6.78
C SER A 303 29.86 19.76 -6.18
N ASP A 304 29.06 20.59 -6.87
CA ASP A 304 28.66 21.90 -6.37
C ASP A 304 27.65 21.75 -5.21
N ALA A 305 27.98 22.31 -4.05
CA ALA A 305 27.19 22.13 -2.83
C ALA A 305 25.79 22.77 -2.92
N THR A 306 25.66 23.89 -3.65
CA THR A 306 24.38 24.60 -3.79
C THR A 306 23.45 23.85 -4.72
N GLN A 307 23.95 23.41 -5.87
CA GLN A 307 23.21 22.57 -6.81
C GLN A 307 22.82 21.24 -6.18
N LYS A 308 23.75 20.60 -5.44
CA LYS A 308 23.47 19.36 -4.69
C LYS A 308 22.30 19.54 -3.73
N ALA A 309 22.33 20.59 -2.89
CA ALA A 309 21.28 20.85 -1.92
C ALA A 309 19.92 21.16 -2.58
N ALA A 310 19.90 21.95 -3.66
CA ALA A 310 18.69 22.26 -4.40
C ALA A 310 18.07 21.00 -5.04
N LEU A 311 18.91 20.15 -5.64
CA LEU A 311 18.47 18.89 -6.25
C LEU A 311 17.98 17.89 -5.19
N GLN A 312 18.66 17.77 -4.05
CA GLN A 312 18.24 16.90 -2.95
C GLN A 312 16.85 17.27 -2.43
N ASN A 313 16.60 18.57 -2.21
CA ASN A 313 15.30 19.05 -1.74
C ASN A 313 14.20 18.73 -2.77
N TYR A 314 14.48 18.98 -4.05
CA TYR A 314 13.52 18.65 -5.12
C TYR A 314 13.24 17.14 -5.19
N ILE A 315 14.25 16.28 -5.12
CA ILE A 315 14.09 14.81 -5.12
C ILE A 315 13.22 14.35 -3.94
N THR A 316 13.47 14.89 -2.75
CA THR A 316 12.71 14.56 -1.54
C THR A 316 11.22 14.88 -1.74
N GLN A 317 10.91 16.08 -2.26
CA GLN A 317 9.53 16.49 -2.56
C GLN A 317 8.91 15.69 -3.73
N TYR A 318 9.71 15.39 -4.75
CA TYR A 318 9.30 14.62 -5.92
C TYR A 318 8.86 13.21 -5.55
N ILE A 319 9.62 12.53 -4.69
CA ILE A 319 9.28 11.19 -4.19
C ILE A 319 8.08 11.27 -3.24
N ALA A 320 8.07 12.21 -2.29
CA ALA A 320 6.98 12.36 -1.33
C ALA A 320 5.62 12.65 -2.00
N SER A 321 5.61 13.50 -3.03
CA SER A 321 4.38 13.82 -3.79
C SER A 321 3.82 12.64 -4.61
N ARG A 322 4.61 11.60 -4.84
CA ARG A 322 4.22 10.37 -5.55
C ARG A 322 4.03 9.17 -4.63
N ALA A 323 4.18 9.37 -3.32
CA ALA A 323 4.04 8.31 -2.33
C ALA A 323 2.61 7.74 -2.32
N VAL A 324 2.49 6.48 -1.91
CA VAL A 324 1.22 5.78 -1.80
C VAL A 324 0.37 6.37 -0.66
N ASN A 325 -0.86 6.75 -0.99
CA ASN A 325 -1.88 7.13 -0.02
C ASN A 325 -2.77 5.94 0.30
N VAL A 326 -3.18 5.84 1.57
CA VAL A 326 -4.11 4.81 2.04
C VAL A 326 -5.33 5.48 2.62
N THR A 327 -6.51 5.08 2.15
CA THR A 327 -7.80 5.50 2.69
C THR A 327 -8.29 4.46 3.67
N TYR A 328 -8.58 4.93 4.88
CA TYR A 328 -9.18 4.15 5.95
C TYR A 328 -10.65 4.53 6.03
N ASN A 329 -11.52 3.63 5.58
CA ASN A 329 -12.95 3.88 5.56
C ASN A 329 -13.54 3.73 6.95
N THR A 330 -14.43 4.65 7.31
CA THR A 330 -15.17 4.62 8.56
C THR A 330 -16.66 4.76 8.32
N MET A 331 -17.45 4.27 9.27
CA MET A 331 -18.90 4.44 9.31
C MET A 331 -19.32 4.96 10.69
N PRO A 332 -20.46 5.68 10.80
CA PRO A 332 -21.02 6.03 12.09
C PRO A 332 -21.39 4.77 12.88
N LEU A 333 -21.02 4.72 14.15
CA LEU A 333 -21.52 3.72 15.09
C LEU A 333 -22.74 4.29 15.79
N LEU A 334 -23.92 3.84 15.39
CA LEU A 334 -25.21 4.26 15.93
C LEU A 334 -25.53 3.49 17.20
N SER A 335 -26.05 4.19 18.21
CA SER A 335 -26.60 3.59 19.41
C SER A 335 -28.12 3.71 19.42
N SER A 336 -28.79 2.62 19.77
CA SER A 336 -30.22 2.60 20.04
C SER A 336 -30.53 1.69 21.21
N TYR A 337 -31.72 1.85 21.79
CA TYR A 337 -32.10 1.17 23.02
C TYR A 337 -33.56 0.76 23.01
N ASN A 338 -33.85 -0.47 23.43
CA ASN A 338 -35.20 -0.98 23.55
C ASN A 338 -35.75 -0.75 24.97
N ILE A 339 -36.85 0.01 25.09
CA ILE A 339 -37.41 0.41 26.39
C ILE A 339 -38.08 -0.73 27.17
N LEU A 340 -38.47 -1.83 26.51
CA LEU A 340 -39.12 -2.97 27.16
C LEU A 340 -38.09 -4.04 27.54
N SER A 341 -37.28 -4.50 26.59
CA SER A 341 -36.28 -5.54 26.86
C SER A 341 -35.05 -5.01 27.58
N MET A 342 -34.84 -3.69 27.56
CA MET A 342 -33.64 -3.01 28.03
C MET A 342 -32.37 -3.39 27.26
N SER A 343 -32.52 -3.87 26.03
CA SER A 343 -31.39 -4.16 25.14
C SER A 343 -30.81 -2.86 24.56
N ASN A 344 -29.49 -2.70 24.62
CA ASN A 344 -28.80 -1.73 23.78
C ASN A 344 -28.41 -2.39 22.46
N MET A 345 -28.31 -1.57 21.42
CA MET A 345 -27.91 -1.98 20.09
C MET A 345 -26.89 -0.98 19.55
N LEU A 346 -25.75 -1.50 19.11
CA LEU A 346 -24.74 -0.78 18.35
C LEU A 346 -24.76 -1.30 16.91
N SER A 347 -24.86 -0.40 15.94
CA SER A 347 -24.89 -0.78 14.52
C SER A 347 -24.30 0.31 13.63
N THR A 348 -23.80 -0.09 12.47
CA THR A 348 -23.36 0.81 11.39
C THR A 348 -24.49 1.19 10.42
N ALA A 349 -25.70 0.66 10.65
CA ALA A 349 -26.91 0.96 9.90
C ALA A 349 -28.08 1.24 10.85
N PRO A 350 -29.14 1.95 10.41
CA PRO A 350 -30.31 2.25 11.25
C PRO A 350 -31.26 1.03 11.39
N GLU A 351 -30.72 -0.13 11.82
CA GLU A 351 -31.45 -1.41 11.91
C GLU A 351 -32.73 -1.35 12.75
N THR A 352 -32.75 -0.46 13.74
CA THR A 352 -33.86 -0.33 14.70
C THR A 352 -34.78 0.85 14.40
N ALA A 353 -34.56 1.55 13.27
CA ALA A 353 -35.39 2.68 12.88
C ALA A 353 -36.82 2.24 12.54
N GLY A 354 -37.81 2.92 13.12
CA GLY A 354 -39.23 2.61 12.92
C GLY A 354 -39.74 1.37 13.67
N LEU A 355 -38.87 0.62 14.36
CA LEU A 355 -39.29 -0.51 15.18
C LEU A 355 -39.92 -0.03 16.49
N SER A 356 -41.04 -0.68 16.87
CA SER A 356 -41.71 -0.38 18.14
C SER A 356 -40.78 -0.61 19.33
N ASN A 357 -40.87 0.26 20.33
CA ASN A 357 -40.11 0.23 21.58
C ASN A 357 -38.60 0.52 21.44
N TRP A 358 -38.09 0.78 20.24
CA TRP A 358 -36.70 1.19 20.03
C TRP A 358 -36.58 2.71 19.99
N VAL A 359 -35.64 3.25 20.77
CA VAL A 359 -35.31 4.67 20.83
C VAL A 359 -33.91 4.87 20.26
N GLN A 360 -33.80 5.74 19.25
CA GLN A 360 -32.52 6.12 18.65
C GLN A 360 -31.78 7.11 19.56
N ARG A 361 -30.49 6.86 19.79
CA ARG A 361 -29.60 7.77 20.55
C ARG A 361 -28.62 8.53 19.65
N GLY A 362 -28.56 8.18 18.36
CA GLY A 362 -27.66 8.81 17.39
C GLY A 362 -26.28 8.14 17.35
N SER A 363 -25.33 8.79 16.67
CA SER A 363 -23.96 8.31 16.52
C SER A 363 -23.16 8.53 17.81
N ILE A 364 -22.41 7.53 18.24
CA ILE A 364 -21.45 7.63 19.36
C ILE A 364 -19.99 7.79 18.89
N GLY A 365 -19.75 7.75 17.58
CA GLY A 365 -18.43 7.93 16.95
C GLY A 365 -18.34 7.27 15.57
N GLN A 366 -17.13 7.18 15.04
CA GLN A 366 -16.79 6.54 13.77
C GLN A 366 -15.99 5.25 14.00
N ILE A 367 -16.47 4.14 13.44
CA ILE A 367 -15.84 2.82 13.48
C ILE A 367 -15.18 2.50 12.13
N PHE A 368 -14.01 1.84 12.12
CA PHE A 368 -13.36 1.41 10.88
C PHE A 368 -14.10 0.21 10.27
N THR A 369 -14.19 0.19 8.95
CA THR A 369 -14.92 -0.88 8.22
C THR A 369 -14.08 -2.13 7.97
N ASP A 370 -12.75 -2.04 8.16
CA ASP A 370 -11.81 -3.12 7.93
C ASP A 370 -10.68 -3.11 8.98
N ASN A 371 -9.97 -4.23 9.09
CA ASN A 371 -8.83 -4.44 9.98
C ASN A 371 -7.53 -3.79 9.47
N GLY A 372 -7.58 -2.90 8.47
CA GLY A 372 -6.39 -2.30 7.87
C GLY A 372 -5.74 -1.19 8.73
N MET A 373 -6.47 -0.64 9.71
CA MET A 373 -5.94 0.37 10.63
C MET A 373 -5.16 -0.28 11.78
N GLU A 374 -3.89 0.10 11.93
CA GLU A 374 -3.02 -0.42 12.98
C GLU A 374 -3.55 -0.06 14.38
N GLY A 375 -3.35 -0.98 15.34
CA GLY A 375 -3.81 -0.81 16.73
C GLY A 375 -5.31 -1.01 16.94
N THR A 376 -6.06 -1.34 15.89
CA THR A 376 -7.50 -1.63 15.99
C THR A 376 -7.79 -3.10 16.23
N VAL A 377 -8.93 -3.36 16.88
CA VAL A 377 -9.47 -4.67 17.20
C VAL A 377 -10.93 -4.75 16.78
N PRO A 378 -11.43 -5.94 16.39
CA PRO A 378 -12.82 -6.11 16.00
C PRO A 378 -13.78 -5.85 17.16
N VAL A 379 -14.93 -5.28 16.84
CA VAL A 379 -16.09 -5.23 17.74
C VAL A 379 -17.06 -6.33 17.33
N TYR A 380 -17.18 -7.34 18.18
CA TYR A 380 -18.09 -8.46 18.02
C TYR A 380 -19.48 -8.09 18.53
N ARG A 381 -20.51 -8.46 17.76
CA ARG A 381 -21.91 -8.44 18.17
C ARG A 381 -22.36 -9.85 18.48
N TYR A 382 -22.96 -10.04 19.64
CA TYR A 382 -23.58 -11.29 20.08
C TYR A 382 -25.07 -11.08 20.29
N TYR A 383 -25.87 -12.07 19.91
CA TYR A 383 -27.26 -12.18 20.32
C TYR A 383 -27.38 -13.19 21.46
N LEU A 384 -27.77 -12.70 22.63
CA LEU A 384 -27.84 -13.49 23.87
C LEU A 384 -29.16 -14.25 23.97
N ASN A 385 -29.14 -15.40 24.67
CA ASN A 385 -30.32 -16.27 24.85
C ASN A 385 -31.45 -15.59 25.64
N ASN A 386 -31.15 -14.50 26.35
CA ASN A 386 -32.14 -13.66 27.04
C ASN A 386 -32.81 -12.62 26.11
N GLY A 387 -32.53 -12.66 24.79
CA GLY A 387 -33.11 -11.78 23.79
C GLY A 387 -32.47 -10.40 23.69
N THR A 388 -31.28 -10.20 24.27
CA THR A 388 -30.55 -8.92 24.22
C THR A 388 -29.26 -9.01 23.40
N PHE A 389 -28.73 -7.86 22.97
CA PHE A 389 -27.44 -7.78 22.30
C PHE A 389 -26.30 -7.50 23.27
N PHE A 390 -25.14 -8.06 22.96
CA PHE A 390 -23.89 -7.83 23.67
C PHE A 390 -22.77 -7.50 22.69
N PHE A 391 -21.98 -6.48 23.03
CA PHE A 391 -20.88 -5.97 22.21
C PHE A 391 -19.59 -5.97 23.00
N ASN A 392 -18.53 -6.47 22.37
CA ASN A 392 -17.22 -6.54 23.00
C ASN A 392 -16.09 -6.65 21.98
N THR A 393 -14.85 -6.40 22.41
CA THR A 393 -13.64 -6.60 21.61
C THR A 393 -12.83 -7.83 22.03
N ASN A 394 -13.09 -8.40 23.20
CA ASN A 394 -12.47 -9.64 23.65
C ASN A 394 -13.30 -10.85 23.20
N TYR A 395 -12.83 -11.54 22.15
CA TYR A 395 -13.46 -12.76 21.64
C TYR A 395 -13.54 -13.86 22.71
N ASN A 396 -12.58 -13.93 23.63
CA ASN A 396 -12.52 -14.98 24.65
C ASN A 396 -13.61 -14.84 25.74
N GLU A 397 -14.36 -13.74 25.78
CA GLU A 397 -15.45 -13.56 26.76
C GLU A 397 -16.65 -14.48 26.44
N ILE A 398 -16.92 -14.77 25.16
CA ILE A 398 -18.03 -15.65 24.73
C ILE A 398 -17.61 -16.68 23.67
N GLY A 399 -16.54 -16.43 22.90
CA GLY A 399 -16.09 -17.28 21.82
C GLY A 399 -17.07 -17.30 20.64
N THR A 400 -17.33 -18.48 20.09
CA THR A 400 -18.34 -18.71 19.02
C THR A 400 -19.78 -18.61 19.53
N GLY A 401 -19.99 -18.57 20.85
CA GLY A 401 -21.30 -18.76 21.48
C GLY A 401 -21.41 -20.06 22.28
N GLY A 402 -22.56 -20.28 22.89
CA GLY A 402 -22.88 -21.41 23.76
C GLY A 402 -24.12 -21.13 24.60
N ASP A 403 -24.10 -21.50 25.88
CA ASP A 403 -25.24 -21.33 26.80
C ASP A 403 -25.66 -19.87 27.02
N LEU A 404 -24.80 -18.90 26.65
CA LEU A 404 -25.06 -17.47 26.81
C LEU A 404 -25.68 -16.81 25.57
N GLY A 405 -25.47 -17.37 24.37
CA GLY A 405 -25.86 -16.75 23.09
C GLY A 405 -25.02 -17.22 21.91
N HIS A 406 -25.11 -16.54 20.78
CA HIS A 406 -24.29 -16.79 19.60
C HIS A 406 -23.64 -15.52 19.04
N LEU A 407 -22.48 -15.67 18.42
CA LEU A 407 -21.85 -14.61 17.65
C LEU A 407 -22.71 -14.33 16.41
N ASP A 408 -23.07 -13.07 16.21
CA ASP A 408 -23.81 -12.61 15.03
C ASP A 408 -22.79 -12.27 13.92
N TYR A 409 -22.03 -11.18 14.09
CA TYR A 409 -20.93 -10.79 13.19
C TYR A 409 -20.04 -9.70 13.81
N ILE A 410 -18.96 -9.33 13.11
CA ILE A 410 -18.10 -8.19 13.44
C ILE A 410 -18.71 -6.91 12.85
N ILE A 411 -19.04 -5.93 13.68
CA ILE A 411 -19.67 -4.68 13.21
C ILE A 411 -18.65 -3.66 12.67
N GLY A 412 -17.37 -3.83 12.98
CA GLY A 412 -16.26 -2.98 12.55
C GLY A 412 -15.08 -3.07 13.52
N TYR A 413 -14.14 -2.13 13.43
CA TYR A 413 -12.90 -2.12 14.20
C TYR A 413 -12.70 -0.79 14.94
N ILE A 414 -12.26 -0.86 16.20
CA ILE A 414 -11.95 0.30 17.07
C ILE A 414 -10.55 0.17 17.66
N TYR A 415 -9.95 1.26 18.13
CA TYR A 415 -8.64 1.17 18.77
C TYR A 415 -8.70 0.40 20.08
N SER A 416 -7.72 -0.47 20.30
CA SER A 416 -7.58 -1.23 21.55
C SER A 416 -7.00 -0.40 22.70
N GLN A 417 -6.29 0.68 22.38
CA GLN A 417 -5.57 1.54 23.34
C GLN A 417 -5.93 3.02 23.14
N PRO A 418 -5.73 3.88 24.16
CA PRO A 418 -5.90 5.32 24.02
C PRO A 418 -5.12 5.84 22.82
N THR A 419 -5.81 6.47 21.88
CA THR A 419 -5.25 6.96 20.62
C THR A 419 -5.69 8.40 20.41
N THR A 420 -4.79 9.26 19.91
CA THR A 420 -5.08 10.67 19.67
C THR A 420 -6.29 10.83 18.74
N GLY A 421 -7.27 11.63 19.17
CA GLY A 421 -8.52 11.85 18.43
C GLY A 421 -9.57 10.74 18.59
N ALA A 422 -9.33 9.75 19.44
CA ALA A 422 -10.31 8.74 19.84
C ALA A 422 -10.70 8.87 21.31
N ILE A 423 -11.93 8.47 21.64
CA ILE A 423 -12.47 8.49 23.01
C ILE A 423 -12.98 7.10 23.43
N PRO A 424 -12.96 6.76 24.73
CA PRO A 424 -13.36 5.43 25.19
C PRO A 424 -14.85 5.15 25.01
N ILE A 425 -15.18 3.89 24.74
CA ILE A 425 -16.53 3.34 24.88
C ILE A 425 -16.62 2.60 26.21
N TYR A 426 -17.41 3.15 27.13
CA TYR A 426 -17.68 2.57 28.45
C TYR A 426 -18.81 1.55 28.37
N ARG A 427 -18.61 0.39 29.02
CA ARG A 427 -19.58 -0.69 29.17
C ARG A 427 -20.09 -0.73 30.60
N TYR A 428 -21.41 -0.90 30.74
CA TYR A 428 -22.08 -1.08 32.02
C TYR A 428 -23.07 -2.24 31.94
N ASN A 429 -23.42 -2.82 33.09
CA ASN A 429 -24.31 -3.98 33.17
C ASN A 429 -25.40 -3.79 34.23
N HIS A 430 -26.60 -4.25 33.91
CA HIS A 430 -27.73 -4.41 34.81
C HIS A 430 -28.39 -5.77 34.55
N ASN A 431 -28.14 -6.76 35.42
CA ASN A 431 -28.75 -8.09 35.35
C ASN A 431 -28.62 -8.74 33.95
N GLY A 432 -27.45 -8.66 33.33
CA GLY A 432 -27.16 -9.22 32.00
C GLY A 432 -27.58 -8.32 30.83
N LYS A 433 -28.15 -7.14 31.09
CA LYS A 433 -28.44 -6.12 30.07
C LYS A 433 -27.34 -5.07 30.06
N HIS A 434 -26.68 -4.91 28.92
CA HIS A 434 -25.51 -4.05 28.79
C HIS A 434 -25.87 -2.67 28.25
N TRP A 435 -25.13 -1.66 28.69
CA TRP A 435 -25.22 -0.27 28.23
C TRP A 435 -23.86 0.22 27.73
N TYR A 436 -23.86 0.95 26.62
CA TYR A 436 -22.67 1.47 25.97
C TYR A 436 -22.78 2.98 25.79
N THR A 437 -21.73 3.70 26.13
CA THR A 437 -21.69 5.17 26.01
C THR A 437 -20.26 5.65 25.89
N THR A 438 -20.06 6.80 25.24
CA THR A 438 -18.78 7.51 25.20
C THR A 438 -18.72 8.66 26.22
N ASN A 439 -19.79 8.88 26.98
CA ASN A 439 -19.87 9.91 28.00
C ASN A 439 -19.82 9.31 29.40
N TYR A 440 -18.65 9.35 30.05
CA TYR A 440 -18.48 8.82 31.41
C TYR A 440 -19.39 9.52 32.43
N SER A 441 -19.67 10.81 32.25
CA SER A 441 -20.53 11.58 33.16
C SER A 441 -21.98 11.09 33.19
N GLU A 442 -22.38 10.24 32.24
CA GLU A 442 -23.73 9.65 32.21
C GLU A 442 -24.00 8.70 33.38
N LEU A 443 -22.99 7.94 33.82
CA LEU A 443 -23.14 6.91 34.86
C LEU A 443 -21.95 6.80 35.84
N GLY A 444 -20.81 7.45 35.57
CA GLY A 444 -19.62 7.40 36.40
C GLY A 444 -19.15 5.96 36.66
N ALA A 445 -18.78 5.67 37.92
CA ALA A 445 -18.39 4.32 38.36
C ALA A 445 -19.59 3.36 38.55
N GLY A 446 -20.80 3.83 38.32
CA GLY A 446 -22.05 3.12 38.56
C GLY A 446 -23.14 4.13 38.86
N GLY A 447 -24.30 3.96 38.24
CA GLY A 447 -25.30 5.01 38.24
C GLY A 447 -26.68 4.52 37.89
N TYR A 448 -27.67 5.29 38.33
CA TYR A 448 -29.05 5.03 37.99
C TYR A 448 -29.44 5.71 36.69
N LYS A 449 -30.04 4.94 35.79
CA LYS A 449 -30.58 5.43 34.53
C LYS A 449 -32.09 5.26 34.45
N THR A 450 -32.79 6.31 34.03
CA THR A 450 -34.21 6.21 33.67
C THR A 450 -34.36 5.66 32.26
N VAL A 451 -35.20 4.65 32.14
CA VAL A 451 -35.48 3.90 30.92
C VAL A 451 -36.97 4.06 30.60
N GLY A 452 -37.28 4.45 29.36
CA GLY A 452 -38.67 4.65 28.92
C GLY A 452 -39.45 5.72 29.72
N GLY A 453 -38.76 6.61 30.44
CA GLY A 453 -39.38 7.66 31.26
C GLY A 453 -40.09 7.18 32.54
N LEU A 454 -40.07 5.88 32.84
CA LEU A 454 -40.91 5.29 33.89
C LEU A 454 -40.12 4.55 34.97
N LEU A 455 -39.07 3.80 34.60
CA LEU A 455 -38.34 2.93 35.52
C LEU A 455 -36.87 3.31 35.60
N ARG A 456 -36.31 3.25 36.81
CA ARG A 456 -34.93 3.64 37.12
C ARG A 456 -34.12 2.39 37.49
N TYR A 457 -33.07 2.12 36.74
CA TYR A 457 -32.23 0.93 36.89
C TYR A 457 -30.80 1.31 37.24
N TYR A 458 -30.20 0.60 38.19
CA TYR A 458 -28.79 0.78 38.55
C TYR A 458 -27.90 -0.04 37.62
N TYR A 459 -26.98 0.63 36.95
CA TYR A 459 -25.98 0.03 36.07
C TYR A 459 -24.61 0.06 36.76
N THR A 460 -23.94 -1.08 36.80
CA THR A 460 -22.57 -1.23 37.33
C THR A 460 -21.56 -1.04 36.20
N TYR A 461 -20.51 -0.26 36.44
CA TYR A 461 -19.43 -0.08 35.47
C TYR A 461 -18.60 -1.35 35.30
N GLU A 462 -18.36 -1.76 34.06
CA GLU A 462 -17.58 -2.97 33.73
C GLU A 462 -16.24 -2.66 33.04
N GLY A 463 -16.05 -1.44 32.54
CA GLY A 463 -14.78 -1.04 31.92
C GLY A 463 -14.95 -0.36 30.57
N ILE A 464 -13.82 -0.27 29.85
CA ILE A 464 -13.72 0.27 28.50
C ILE A 464 -13.56 -0.90 27.54
N ILE A 465 -14.41 -0.98 26.50
CA ILE A 465 -14.27 -2.03 25.48
C ILE A 465 -13.33 -1.63 24.34
N GLY A 466 -13.01 -0.34 24.20
CA GLY A 466 -12.06 0.21 23.24
C GLY A 466 -12.28 1.70 23.02
N TYR A 467 -11.60 2.28 22.03
CA TYR A 467 -11.61 3.71 21.75
C TYR A 467 -12.07 3.99 20.31
N ILE A 468 -13.07 4.85 20.16
CA ILE A 468 -13.71 5.19 18.90
C ILE A 468 -13.34 6.61 18.46
N LYS A 469 -13.18 6.80 17.15
CA LYS A 469 -12.88 8.11 16.57
C LYS A 469 -14.10 9.03 16.67
N GLN A 470 -13.87 10.31 16.99
CA GLN A 470 -14.93 11.34 16.95
C GLN A 470 -15.12 11.93 15.55
#